data_AF-A0AB35N1X1-F1
#
_entry.id   AF-A0AB35N1X1-F1
#
_cell.length_a   1.000
_cell.length_b   1.000
_cell.length_c   1.000
_cell.angle_alpha   90.00
_cell.angle_beta   90.00
_cell.angle_gamma   90.00
#
_symmetry.space_group_name_H-M   'P 1'
#
loop_
_entity.id
_entity.type
_entity.pdbx_description
1 polymer ?
#
loop_
_entity_poly.entity_id
_entity_poly.type
_entity_poly.pdbx_seq_one_letter_code
_entity_poly.pdbx_strand_id
1 'polypeptide(L)'
;MMLSLTNPEIASADNGVLNVEANHDKQTKSIYDSNRKATFLLSTHVELLDLSINRFMRHQAMPHNESGGSRSILSRFAFVHIIFLAANGTIVSSRALTLYFAPNFLYSYPLFLIKPKAASKLEISISNVDATVVLHSSLLVKSEEE
;
A
#
# COMPACT_ATOMS: atom_id res chain seq x y z
N MET A 1 46.44 -0.42 32.30
CA MET A 1 45.12 -0.70 32.89
C MET A 1 44.16 -0.97 31.73
N MET A 2 43.64 -2.20 31.64
CA MET A 2 42.54 -2.56 30.73
C MET A 2 41.30 -2.81 31.59
N LEU A 3 40.19 -2.16 31.25
CA LEU A 3 38.88 -2.40 31.87
C LEU A 3 38.26 -3.63 31.20
N SER A 4 38.24 -4.75 31.92
CA SER A 4 37.53 -5.96 31.53
C SER A 4 36.02 -5.71 31.66
N LEU A 5 35.31 -5.76 30.54
CA LEU A 5 33.84 -5.74 30.51
C LEU A 5 33.34 -7.19 30.58
N THR A 6 33.15 -7.70 31.80
CA THR A 6 32.32 -8.89 32.02
C THR A 6 30.87 -8.53 31.68
N ASN A 7 30.39 -9.03 30.55
CA ASN A 7 28.98 -8.99 30.17
C ASN A 7 28.15 -9.76 31.22
N PRO A 8 27.06 -9.19 31.78
CA PRO A 8 26.08 -10.00 32.45
C PRO A 8 25.36 -10.87 31.41
N GLU A 9 25.13 -12.12 31.77
CA GLU A 9 24.39 -13.10 30.99
C GLU A 9 23.13 -12.49 30.39
N ILE A 10 23.02 -12.52 29.07
CA ILE A 10 21.80 -12.20 28.35
C ILE A 10 20.82 -13.31 28.71
N ALA A 11 20.01 -13.05 29.75
CA ALA A 11 18.78 -13.78 30.00
C ALA A 11 18.05 -13.88 28.66
N SER A 12 17.62 -15.10 28.32
CA SER A 12 16.99 -15.42 27.05
C SER A 12 15.77 -14.52 26.83
N ALA A 13 15.99 -13.38 26.17
CA ALA A 13 14.95 -12.74 25.41
C ALA A 13 14.67 -13.72 24.29
N ASP A 14 13.59 -14.46 24.45
CA ASP A 14 12.83 -15.05 23.36
C ASP A 14 12.53 -13.89 22.41
N ASN A 15 13.51 -13.59 21.55
CA ASN A 15 13.41 -12.61 20.50
C ASN A 15 12.41 -13.24 19.57
N GLY A 16 11.12 -12.97 19.85
CA GLY A 16 9.98 -13.36 19.06
C GLY A 16 10.24 -12.88 17.64
N VAL A 17 10.91 -13.73 16.88
CA VAL A 17 11.00 -13.64 15.45
C VAL A 17 9.56 -13.73 15.05
N LEU A 18 8.98 -12.59 14.64
CA LEU A 18 7.72 -12.56 13.94
C LEU A 18 7.92 -13.43 12.70
N ASN A 19 7.64 -14.73 12.84
CA ASN A 19 7.54 -15.67 11.75
C ASN A 19 6.26 -15.29 10.99
N VAL A 20 6.39 -14.22 10.20
CA VAL A 20 5.40 -13.81 9.22
C VAL A 20 5.45 -14.88 8.13
N GLU A 21 4.56 -15.86 8.21
CA GLU A 21 4.26 -16.71 7.06
C GLU A 21 3.63 -15.81 5.98
N ALA A 22 4.48 -15.35 5.07
CA ALA A 22 4.09 -14.53 3.94
C ALA A 22 3.44 -15.43 2.88
N ASN A 23 2.11 -15.52 2.89
CA ASN A 23 1.38 -15.96 1.70
C ASN A 23 -0.01 -15.32 1.65
N HIS A 24 -0.06 -14.07 1.18
CA HIS A 24 -1.30 -13.46 0.72
C HIS A 24 -1.08 -12.71 -0.61
N ASP A 25 -2.09 -12.80 -1.46
CA ASP A 25 -2.06 -12.39 -2.86
C ASP A 25 -1.70 -10.91 -3.04
N LYS A 26 -0.68 -10.66 -3.86
CA LYS A 26 -0.42 -9.33 -4.43
C LYS A 26 -1.61 -8.90 -5.27
N GLN A 27 -2.38 -7.94 -4.79
CA GLN A 27 -3.51 -7.38 -5.52
C GLN A 27 -3.10 -6.11 -6.25
N THR A 28 -3.36 -6.05 -7.56
CA THR A 28 -3.08 -4.88 -8.38
C THR A 28 -4.37 -4.35 -8.99
N LYS A 29 -4.65 -3.06 -8.79
CA LYS A 29 -5.85 -2.39 -9.33
C LYS A 29 -5.46 -1.09 -10.02
N SER A 30 -5.93 -0.90 -11.24
CA SER A 30 -5.73 0.36 -11.97
C SER A 30 -6.93 1.28 -11.79
N ILE A 31 -6.65 2.51 -11.40
CA ILE A 31 -7.59 3.62 -11.32
C ILE A 31 -7.37 4.46 -12.57
N TYR A 32 -8.36 4.41 -13.45
CA TYR A 32 -8.43 5.26 -14.64
C TYR A 32 -9.48 6.32 -14.39
N ASP A 33 -9.16 7.57 -14.72
CA ASP A 33 -10.05 8.71 -14.55
C ASP A 33 -10.38 9.01 -13.06
N SER A 34 -10.57 10.28 -12.72
CA SER A 34 -10.65 10.76 -11.33
C SER A 34 -11.86 10.26 -10.53
N ASN A 35 -12.76 9.51 -11.16
CA ASN A 35 -14.02 9.04 -10.56
C ASN A 35 -14.00 7.56 -10.14
N ARG A 36 -12.92 6.82 -10.42
CA ARG A 36 -12.84 5.39 -10.05
C ARG A 36 -12.17 5.20 -8.70
N LYS A 37 -12.55 4.11 -8.03
CA LYS A 37 -11.98 3.71 -6.74
C LYS A 37 -11.44 2.29 -6.82
N ALA A 38 -10.30 2.05 -6.18
CA ALA A 38 -9.78 0.71 -5.96
C ALA A 38 -10.21 0.22 -4.58
N THR A 39 -11.02 -0.84 -4.55
CA THR A 39 -11.48 -1.45 -3.29
C THR A 39 -10.81 -2.79 -3.09
N PHE A 40 -10.18 -3.02 -1.95
CA PHE A 40 -9.54 -4.27 -1.55
C PHE A 40 -10.31 -4.87 -0.37
N LEU A 41 -10.58 -6.18 -0.44
CA LEU A 41 -11.09 -6.92 0.70
C LEU A 41 -9.91 -7.22 1.62
N LEU A 42 -10.12 -6.99 2.91
CA LEU A 42 -9.13 -7.23 3.94
C LEU A 42 -9.51 -8.49 4.72
N SER A 43 -8.54 -9.12 5.37
CA SER A 43 -8.77 -10.30 6.22
C SER A 43 -9.65 -9.97 7.44
N THR A 44 -9.78 -10.87 8.41
CA THR A 44 -10.32 -10.56 9.76
C THR A 44 -9.22 -10.20 10.76
N HIS A 45 -7.96 -10.44 10.40
CA HIS A 45 -6.80 -10.33 11.28
C HIS A 45 -6.17 -8.93 11.28
N VAL A 46 -5.26 -8.68 12.21
CA VAL A 46 -4.41 -7.49 12.18
C VAL A 46 -3.31 -7.73 11.15
N GLU A 47 -3.27 -6.88 10.11
CA GLU A 47 -2.32 -7.00 9.01
C GLU A 47 -1.61 -5.68 8.73
N LEU A 48 -0.34 -5.79 8.34
CA LEU A 48 0.45 -4.73 7.75
C LEU A 48 0.20 -4.73 6.24
N LEU A 49 -0.15 -3.57 5.73
CA LEU A 49 -0.47 -3.34 4.33
C LEU A 49 0.66 -2.54 3.69
N ASP A 50 1.37 -3.16 2.76
CA ASP A 50 2.33 -2.49 1.90
C ASP A 50 1.62 -2.05 0.60
N LEU A 51 1.45 -0.75 0.47
CA LEU A 51 0.71 -0.11 -0.59
C LEU A 51 1.68 0.67 -1.49
N SER A 52 1.63 0.43 -2.79
CA SER A 52 2.39 1.19 -3.79
C SER A 52 1.47 1.87 -4.79
N ILE A 53 1.64 3.18 -4.97
CA ILE A 53 0.88 3.98 -5.93
C ILE A 53 1.81 4.39 -7.09
N ASN A 54 1.48 3.94 -8.29
CA ASN A 54 2.30 4.11 -9.49
C ASN A 54 1.51 4.88 -10.54
N ARG A 55 1.98 6.05 -10.96
CA ARG A 55 1.38 6.75 -12.11
C ARG A 55 1.73 6.01 -13.40
N PHE A 56 0.76 5.88 -14.30
CA PHE A 56 1.00 5.33 -15.63
C PHE A 56 0.30 6.18 -16.69
N MET A 57 0.67 5.96 -17.95
CA MET A 57 -0.03 6.53 -19.10
C MET A 57 -0.99 5.52 -19.71
N ARG A 58 -2.24 5.91 -19.97
CA ARG A 58 -3.26 5.03 -20.53
C ARG A 58 -2.85 4.34 -21.85
N HIS A 59 -2.10 5.04 -22.70
CA HIS A 59 -1.55 4.48 -23.95
C HIS A 59 -0.43 3.46 -23.72
N GLN A 60 0.33 3.56 -22.62
CA GLN A 60 1.29 2.51 -22.24
C GLN A 60 0.58 1.24 -21.75
N ALA A 61 -0.63 1.36 -21.21
CA ALA A 61 -1.46 0.24 -20.79
C ALA A 61 -2.29 -0.40 -21.93
N MET A 62 -2.39 0.25 -23.10
CA MET A 62 -3.11 -0.27 -24.28
C MET A 62 -2.27 -0.11 -25.56
N PRO A 63 -1.34 -1.04 -25.85
CA PRO A 63 -0.29 -0.87 -26.86
C PRO A 63 -0.75 -0.91 -28.32
N HIS A 64 -2.02 -1.24 -28.61
CA HIS A 64 -2.46 -1.53 -29.99
C HIS A 64 -3.13 -0.38 -30.76
N ASN A 65 -3.35 0.80 -30.14
CA ASN A 65 -4.23 1.82 -30.73
C ASN A 65 -3.69 3.26 -30.84
N GLU A 66 -2.44 3.56 -30.51
CA GLU A 66 -1.91 4.93 -30.67
C GLU A 66 -0.64 4.96 -31.52
N SER A 67 -0.71 5.73 -32.62
CA SER A 67 0.42 6.04 -33.48
C SER A 67 1.47 6.84 -32.71
N GLY A 68 2.71 6.37 -32.80
CA GLY A 68 3.85 6.83 -32.00
C GLY A 68 4.12 8.32 -32.10
N GLY A 69 3.79 9.03 -31.02
CA GLY A 69 4.48 10.25 -30.62
C GLY A 69 4.94 10.06 -29.18
N SER A 70 6.24 10.22 -28.91
CA SER A 70 6.75 10.28 -27.53
C SER A 70 6.14 11.51 -26.84
N ARG A 71 4.96 11.32 -26.22
CA ARG A 71 4.31 12.38 -25.44
C ARG A 71 5.01 12.43 -24.09
N SER A 72 5.72 13.54 -23.84
CA SER A 72 6.32 13.79 -22.54
C SER A 72 5.22 13.81 -21.46
N ILE A 73 5.47 13.08 -20.37
CA ILE A 73 4.65 13.09 -19.17
C ILE A 73 4.96 14.37 -18.40
N LEU A 74 3.99 15.31 -18.36
CA LEU A 74 4.14 16.52 -17.54
C LEU A 74 4.01 16.21 -16.04
N SER A 75 4.64 17.04 -15.22
CA SER A 75 4.48 17.00 -13.78
C SER A 75 3.04 17.25 -13.35
N ARG A 76 2.55 16.51 -12.36
CA ARG A 76 1.18 16.66 -11.84
C ARG A 76 1.12 16.38 -10.33
N PHE A 77 0.31 17.15 -9.63
CA PHE A 77 -0.13 16.79 -8.29
C PHE A 77 -1.33 15.84 -8.37
N ALA A 78 -1.35 14.85 -7.48
CA ALA A 78 -2.46 13.93 -7.29
C ALA A 78 -2.96 14.00 -5.86
N PHE A 79 -4.27 13.98 -5.68
CA PHE A 79 -4.88 13.81 -4.35
C PHE A 79 -5.32 12.37 -4.20
N VAL A 80 -4.82 11.72 -3.16
CA VAL A 80 -5.11 10.32 -2.82
C VAL A 80 -5.92 10.29 -1.54
N HIS A 81 -7.09 9.66 -1.57
CA HIS A 81 -7.86 9.35 -0.38
C HIS A 81 -7.78 7.85 -0.10
N ILE A 82 -7.48 7.51 1.15
CA ILE A 82 -7.35 6.15 1.65
C ILE A 82 -8.39 6.00 2.75
N ILE A 83 -9.31 5.05 2.61
CA ILE A 83 -10.45 4.89 3.50
C ILE A 83 -10.56 3.42 3.91
N PHE A 84 -10.50 3.17 5.22
CA PHE A 84 -10.85 1.89 5.80
C PHE A 84 -12.33 1.87 6.13
N LEU A 85 -13.04 0.84 5.64
CA LEU A 85 -14.47 0.66 5.83
C LEU A 85 -14.74 -0.62 6.63
N ALA A 86 -15.74 -0.58 7.50
CA ALA A 86 -16.31 -1.78 8.12
C ALA A 86 -17.20 -2.54 7.13
N ALA A 87 -17.66 -3.73 7.52
CA ALA A 87 -18.48 -4.59 6.66
C ALA A 87 -19.79 -3.91 6.22
N ASN A 88 -20.38 -3.09 7.09
CA ASN A 88 -21.59 -2.29 6.83
C ASN A 88 -21.34 -1.02 6.00
N GLY A 89 -20.10 -0.77 5.55
CA GLY A 89 -19.74 0.40 4.76
C GLY A 89 -19.48 1.69 5.55
N THR A 90 -19.53 1.64 6.89
CA THR A 90 -19.14 2.79 7.72
C THR A 90 -17.63 3.02 7.68
N ILE A 91 -17.22 4.29 7.71
CA ILE A 91 -15.80 4.66 7.72
C ILE A 91 -15.22 4.39 9.11
N VAL A 92 -14.22 3.52 9.17
CA VAL A 92 -13.46 3.21 10.39
C VAL A 92 -12.30 4.19 10.56
N SER A 93 -11.61 4.49 9.46
CA SER A 93 -10.50 5.44 9.43
C SER A 93 -10.33 5.98 8.02
N SER A 94 -9.90 7.22 7.87
CA SER A 94 -9.56 7.80 6.58
C SER A 94 -8.32 8.68 6.66
N ARG A 95 -7.61 8.79 5.54
CA ARG A 95 -6.46 9.68 5.37
C ARG A 95 -6.46 10.25 3.96
N ALA A 96 -5.93 11.46 3.82
CA ALA A 96 -5.71 12.12 2.55
C ALA A 96 -4.23 12.45 2.38
N LEU A 97 -3.71 12.26 1.17
CA LEU A 97 -2.33 12.53 0.81
C LEU A 97 -2.31 13.37 -0.47
N THR A 98 -1.35 14.29 -0.57
CA THR A 98 -1.04 15.00 -1.82
C THR A 98 0.31 14.51 -2.31
N LEU A 99 0.34 13.92 -3.50
CA LEU A 99 1.55 13.37 -4.12
C LEU A 99 1.96 14.23 -5.32
N TYR A 100 3.26 14.37 -5.56
CA TYR A 100 3.80 15.15 -6.68
C TYR A 100 4.54 14.24 -7.66
N PHE A 101 3.93 13.95 -8.81
CA PHE A 101 4.59 13.17 -9.85
C PHE A 101 5.43 14.10 -10.74
N ALA A 102 6.76 13.94 -10.67
CA ALA A 102 7.73 14.62 -11.53
C ALA A 102 7.54 14.27 -13.03
N PRO A 103 8.02 15.11 -13.96
CA PRO A 103 7.84 14.85 -15.39
C PRO A 103 8.67 13.65 -15.86
N ASN A 104 8.13 12.85 -16.78
CA ASN A 104 8.77 11.66 -17.39
C ASN A 104 9.30 10.61 -16.39
N PHE A 105 8.90 10.67 -15.12
CA PHE A 105 9.32 9.75 -14.09
C PHE A 105 8.14 8.90 -13.60
N LEU A 106 8.34 7.59 -13.59
CA LEU A 106 7.38 6.59 -13.12
C LEU A 106 7.69 6.18 -11.68
N TYR A 107 7.76 7.15 -10.76
CA TYR A 107 7.97 6.86 -9.34
C TYR A 107 6.82 6.02 -8.78
N SER A 108 7.17 5.06 -7.93
CA SER A 108 6.24 4.45 -6.98
C SER A 108 6.25 5.25 -5.69
N TYR A 109 5.08 5.51 -5.13
CA TYR A 109 4.94 5.96 -3.75
C TYR A 109 4.62 4.77 -2.85
N PRO A 110 5.61 4.21 -2.14
CA PRO A 110 5.36 3.18 -1.14
C PRO A 110 4.77 3.79 0.13
N LEU A 111 3.79 3.12 0.71
CA LEU A 111 3.06 3.51 1.91
C LEU A 111 2.81 2.26 2.74
N PHE A 112 3.27 2.28 3.98
CA PHE A 112 2.93 1.24 4.96
C PHE A 112 1.73 1.68 5.77
N LEU A 113 0.69 0.86 5.79
CA LEU A 113 -0.53 1.09 6.56
C LEU A 113 -0.72 -0.06 7.54
N ILE A 114 -1.19 0.25 8.74
CA ILE A 114 -1.65 -0.77 9.68
C ILE A 114 -3.15 -0.83 9.55
N LYS A 115 -3.69 -2.01 9.25
CA LYS A 115 -5.13 -2.19 9.17
C LYS A 115 -5.79 -2.03 10.56
N PRO A 116 -6.82 -1.18 10.69
CA PRO A 116 -7.66 -1.17 11.89
C PRO A 116 -8.45 -2.49 12.02
N LYS A 117 -8.50 -3.08 13.23
CA LYS A 117 -9.20 -4.36 13.49
C LYS A 117 -10.65 -4.39 12.99
N ALA A 118 -11.37 -3.27 13.08
CA ALA A 118 -12.77 -3.16 12.66
C ALA A 118 -12.97 -3.01 11.15
N ALA A 119 -11.90 -2.83 10.36
CA ALA A 119 -11.98 -2.63 8.92
C ALA A 119 -11.98 -3.97 8.17
N SER A 120 -12.90 -4.15 7.22
CA SER A 120 -12.95 -5.30 6.32
C SER A 120 -12.71 -4.93 4.86
N LYS A 121 -12.66 -3.63 4.55
CA LYS A 121 -12.37 -3.12 3.20
C LYS A 121 -11.42 -1.93 3.27
N LEU A 122 -10.53 -1.84 2.27
CA LEU A 122 -9.73 -0.66 1.99
C LEU A 122 -10.18 -0.08 0.65
N GLU A 123 -10.59 1.18 0.65
CA GLU A 123 -10.97 1.93 -0.54
C GLU A 123 -9.94 3.04 -0.80
N ILE A 124 -9.48 3.14 -2.03
CA ILE A 124 -8.53 4.15 -2.47
C ILE A 124 -9.09 4.87 -3.68
N SER A 125 -9.11 6.20 -3.63
CA SER A 125 -9.39 7.04 -4.80
C SER A 125 -8.21 7.96 -5.08
N ILE A 126 -7.95 8.18 -6.37
CA ILE A 126 -6.86 9.02 -6.86
C ILE A 126 -7.44 9.97 -7.89
N SER A 127 -7.12 11.25 -7.77
CA SER A 127 -7.53 12.29 -8.71
C SER A 127 -6.34 12.87 -9.47
N ASN A 128 -6.63 13.51 -10.61
CA ASN A 128 -5.69 14.23 -11.50
C ASN A 128 -4.66 13.38 -12.24
N VAL A 129 -4.50 12.10 -11.90
CA VAL A 129 -3.60 11.16 -12.60
C VAL A 129 -4.23 9.77 -12.70
N ASP A 130 -3.94 9.07 -13.79
CA ASP A 130 -4.18 7.63 -13.87
C ASP A 130 -3.08 6.91 -13.08
N ALA A 131 -3.48 5.95 -12.24
CA ALA A 131 -2.55 5.29 -11.33
C ALA A 131 -2.91 3.83 -11.05
N THR A 132 -1.88 2.99 -10.93
CA THR A 132 -1.98 1.62 -10.49
C THR A 132 -1.65 1.56 -9.01
N VAL A 133 -2.56 0.96 -8.26
CA VAL A 133 -2.43 0.70 -6.85
C VAL A 133 -2.10 -0.79 -6.67
N VAL A 134 -0.97 -1.06 -6.05
CA VAL A 134 -0.53 -2.41 -5.68
C VAL A 134 -0.62 -2.53 -4.18
N LEU A 135 -1.27 -3.58 -3.70
CA LEU A 135 -1.40 -3.88 -2.28
C LEU A 135 -0.84 -5.27 -2.00
N HIS A 136 0.06 -5.35 -1.03
CA HIS A 136 0.51 -6.57 -0.41
C HIS A 136 0.10 -6.56 1.07
N SER A 137 -0.46 -7.67 1.55
CA SER A 137 -0.87 -7.82 2.94
C SER A 137 0.05 -8.82 3.64
N SER A 138 0.44 -8.49 4.86
CA SER A 138 1.27 -9.31 5.73
C SER A 138 0.62 -9.42 7.11
N LEU A 139 0.35 -10.64 7.58
CA LEU A 139 -0.22 -10.85 8.91
C LEU A 139 0.80 -10.50 9.99
N LEU A 140 0.40 -9.67 10.94
CA LEU A 140 1.29 -9.28 12.05
C LEU A 140 1.24 -10.26 13.22
N VAL A 141 0.11 -10.98 13.40
CA VAL A 141 -0.08 -11.94 14.50
C VAL A 141 -1.02 -13.05 14.00
N LYS A 142 -0.63 -14.33 14.11
CA LYS A 142 -1.58 -15.45 14.05
C LYS A 142 -2.42 -15.38 15.32
N SER A 143 -3.75 -15.42 15.20
CA SER A 143 -4.59 -15.50 16.40
C SER A 143 -4.19 -16.76 17.18
N GLU A 144 -4.06 -16.69 18.50
CA GLU A 144 -3.70 -17.83 19.34
C GLU A 144 -4.80 -18.93 19.37
N GLU A 145 -5.86 -18.81 18.56
CA GLU A 145 -7.03 -19.70 18.54
C GLU A 145 -7.33 -20.30 17.13
N GLU A 146 -6.29 -20.59 16.33
CA GLU A 146 -6.40 -21.51 15.16
C GLU A 146 -5.51 -22.74 15.32
#